data_AF-A0AA50G1L1-F1
#
_entry.id   AF-A0AA50G1L1-F1
#
_cell.length_a   1.000
_cell.length_b   1.000
_cell.length_c   1.000
_cell.angle_alpha   90.00
_cell.angle_beta   90.00
_cell.angle_gamma   90.00
#
_symmetry.space_group_name_H-M   'P 1'
#
loop_
_entity.id
_entity.type
_entity.pdbx_description
1 polymer ?
#
loop_
_entity_poly.entity_id
_entity_poly.type
_entity_poly.pdbx_seq_one_letter_code
_entity_poly.pdbx_strand_id
1 'polypeptide(L)' 'GLQTSEDARFYALSRKFKPFSNEGKPLVVQFSVKHEQDIDCGGGYLKVFDCKLEQKDMHGETPYEIMFGPDICGPGTK' A
#
# COMPACT_ATOMS: atom_id res chain seq x y z
N GLY A 1 -4.23 7.28 -13.12
CA GLY A 1 -3.33 6.79 -12.06
C GLY A 1 -3.13 5.31 -12.23
N LEU A 2 -2.57 4.62 -11.23
CA LEU A 2 -2.66 3.16 -11.18
C LEU A 2 -4.10 2.78 -10.81
N GLN A 3 -4.65 1.77 -11.48
CA GLN A 3 -6.02 1.31 -11.29
C GLN A 3 -6.06 -0.22 -11.32
N THR A 4 -6.71 -0.81 -10.33
CA THR A 4 -6.99 -2.26 -10.30
C THR A 4 -8.07 -2.59 -11.34
N SER A 5 -7.92 -3.70 -12.04
CA SER A 5 -8.73 -4.08 -13.21
C SER A 5 -9.52 -5.38 -13.05
N GLU A 6 -9.26 -6.16 -12.01
CA GLU A 6 -9.85 -7.47 -11.74
C GLU A 6 -10.47 -7.47 -10.35
N ASP A 7 -11.68 -8.04 -10.25
CA ASP A 7 -12.37 -8.24 -8.99
C ASP A 7 -11.74 -9.39 -8.19
N ALA A 8 -11.88 -9.36 -6.86
CA ALA A 8 -11.43 -10.42 -5.95
C ALA A 8 -9.96 -10.85 -6.16
N ARG A 9 -9.07 -9.89 -6.46
CA ARG A 9 -7.67 -10.13 -6.79
C ARG A 9 -6.71 -9.45 -5.81
N PHE A 10 -5.61 -10.13 -5.50
CA PHE A 10 -4.47 -9.51 -4.82
C PHE A 10 -3.58 -8.77 -5.83
N TYR A 11 -3.21 -7.55 -5.48
CA TYR A 11 -2.27 -6.73 -6.25
C TYR A 11 -0.96 -6.55 -5.48
N ALA A 12 0.15 -6.72 -6.20
CA ALA A 12 1.50 -6.49 -5.69
C ALA A 12 2.28 -5.67 -6.72
N LEU A 13 2.47 -4.38 -6.43
CA LEU A 13 3.28 -3.47 -7.24
C LEU A 13 4.12 -2.59 -6.32
N SER A 14 5.41 -2.44 -6.61
CA SER A 14 6.33 -1.64 -5.80
C SER A 14 7.32 -0.87 -6.67
N ARG A 15 7.90 0.19 -6.10
CA ARG A 15 8.93 0.98 -6.76
C ARG A 15 10.04 1.32 -5.76
N LYS A 16 11.29 1.00 -6.10
CA LYS A 16 12.47 1.42 -5.33
C LYS A 16 12.70 2.93 -5.44
N PHE A 17 13.18 3.51 -4.36
CA PHE A 17 13.64 4.89 -4.26
C PHE A 17 14.99 4.92 -3.52
N LYS A 18 15.65 6.08 -3.46
CA LYS A 18 16.94 6.20 -2.79
C LYS A 18 16.80 5.86 -1.30
N PRO A 19 17.57 4.91 -0.75
CA PRO A 19 17.53 4.58 0.67
C PRO A 19 17.78 5.80 1.56
N PHE A 20 17.05 5.86 2.68
CA PHE A 20 17.22 6.89 3.71
C PHE A 20 16.79 6.36 5.09
N SER A 21 17.18 7.07 6.15
CA SER A 21 16.65 6.90 7.50
C SER A 21 15.91 8.18 7.92
N ASN A 22 14.80 8.03 8.62
CA ASN A 22 14.08 9.14 9.25
C ASN A 22 14.50 9.37 10.71
N GLU A 23 15.59 8.77 11.18
CA GLU A 23 16.11 9.02 12.53
C GLU A 23 16.34 10.53 12.76
N GLY A 24 15.78 11.05 13.85
CA GLY A 24 15.84 12.47 14.19
C GLY A 24 15.06 13.40 13.25
N LYS A 25 14.23 12.89 12.34
CA LYS A 25 13.44 13.68 11.38
C LYS A 25 12.00 13.16 11.23
N PRO A 26 11.00 14.04 11.06
CA PRO A 26 9.66 13.58 10.72
C PRO A 26 9.64 12.94 9.32
N LEU A 27 8.90 11.84 9.18
CA LEU A 27 8.60 11.21 7.90
C LEU A 27 7.19 11.63 7.45
N VAL A 28 7.07 12.09 6.21
CA VAL A 28 5.77 12.39 5.59
C VAL A 28 5.56 11.44 4.41
N VAL A 29 4.45 10.71 4.47
CA VAL A 29 3.99 9.84 3.39
C VAL A 29 2.59 10.31 2.99
N GLN A 30 2.41 10.65 1.71
CA GLN A 30 1.15 11.18 1.20
C GLN A 30 0.84 10.58 -0.17
N PHE A 31 -0.42 10.19 -0.36
CA PHE A 31 -0.94 9.72 -1.63
C PHE A 31 -2.45 9.98 -1.70
N SER A 32 -3.04 9.79 -2.87
CA SER A 32 -4.49 9.93 -3.07
C SER A 32 -5.07 8.59 -3.53
N VAL A 33 -6.26 8.28 -3.04
CA VAL A 33 -7.04 7.08 -3.39
C VAL A 33 -8.42 7.54 -3.79
N LYS A 34 -8.94 6.96 -4.88
CA LYS A 34 -10.31 7.18 -5.33
C LYS A 34 -10.94 5.83 -5.63
N HIS A 35 -12.00 5.49 -4.90
CA HIS A 35 -12.80 4.30 -5.15
C HIS A 35 -13.96 4.68 -6.07
N GLU A 36 -13.76 4.64 -7.39
CA GLU A 36 -14.79 4.99 -8.37
C GLU A 36 -15.91 3.94 -8.48
N GLN A 37 -15.60 2.70 -8.10
CA GLN A 37 -16.44 1.52 -8.25
C GLN A 37 -17.33 1.21 -7.03
N ASP A 38 -17.57 2.18 -6.14
CA ASP A 38 -18.34 1.97 -4.89
C ASP A 38 -17.89 0.74 -4.06
N ILE A 39 -16.56 0.56 -3.95
CA ILE A 39 -15.89 -0.62 -3.38
C ILE A 39 -16.62 -1.17 -2.14
N ASP A 40 -16.88 -2.47 -2.10
CA ASP A 40 -17.56 -3.14 -1.01
C ASP A 40 -16.58 -3.70 0.03
N CYS A 41 -15.48 -4.33 -0.42
CA CYS A 41 -14.36 -4.75 0.42
C CYS A 41 -13.03 -4.75 -0.36
N GLY A 42 -12.05 -3.97 0.08
CA GLY A 42 -10.69 -3.96 -0.42
C GLY A 42 -9.82 -2.85 0.18
N GLY A 43 -8.51 -3.09 0.14
CA GLY A 43 -7.50 -2.17 0.67
C GLY A 43 -7.11 -1.06 -0.31
N GLY A 44 -6.94 0.14 0.20
CA GLY A 44 -6.38 1.29 -0.52
C GLY A 44 -5.12 1.83 0.14
N TYR A 45 -4.37 1.00 0.86
CA TYR A 45 -3.16 1.37 1.59
C TYR A 45 -1.87 1.14 0.80
N LEU A 46 -0.79 1.78 1.25
CA LEU A 46 0.57 1.48 0.82
C LEU A 46 1.38 0.83 1.95
N LYS A 47 2.50 0.21 1.58
CA LYS A 47 3.51 -0.29 2.51
C LYS A 47 4.88 0.30 2.18
N VAL A 48 5.64 0.67 3.20
CA VAL A 48 7.04 1.09 3.10
C VAL A 48 7.91 -0.06 3.61
N PHE A 49 8.86 -0.48 2.79
CA PHE A 49 9.73 -1.63 3.05
C PHE A 49 11.16 -1.16 3.32
N ASP A 50 11.93 -2.04 3.97
CA ASP A 50 13.36 -1.86 4.11
C ASP A 50 14.10 -2.10 2.78
N CYS A 51 15.44 -1.98 2.81
CA CYS A 51 16.27 -2.14 1.61
C CYS A 51 16.47 -3.61 1.19
N LYS A 52 16.00 -4.58 1.99
CA LYS A 52 16.17 -6.02 1.74
C LYS A 52 15.03 -6.62 0.92
N LEU A 53 13.99 -5.83 0.62
CA LEU A 53 12.87 -6.29 -0.21
C LEU A 53 13.33 -6.77 -1.59
N GLU A 54 13.07 -8.05 -1.87
CA GLU A 54 13.07 -8.61 -3.21
C GLU A 54 11.71 -8.35 -3.88
N GLN A 55 11.64 -7.31 -4.72
CA GLN A 55 10.37 -6.82 -5.28
C GLN A 55 9.61 -7.86 -6.10
N LYS A 56 10.32 -8.82 -6.71
CA LYS A 56 9.70 -9.90 -7.51
C LYS A 56 8.96 -10.92 -6.65
N ASP A 57 9.35 -11.04 -5.39
CA ASP A 57 8.81 -11.99 -4.43
C ASP A 57 7.94 -11.28 -3.37
N MET A 58 7.48 -10.06 -3.64
CA MET A 58 6.65 -9.30 -2.70
C MET A 58 5.24 -9.89 -2.60
N HIS A 59 4.76 -10.14 -1.38
CA HIS A 59 3.43 -10.66 -1.08
C HIS A 59 2.83 -10.05 0.21
N GLY A 60 1.65 -10.52 0.62
CA GLY A 60 0.90 -9.96 1.75
C GLY A 60 1.62 -10.01 3.11
N GLU A 61 2.45 -11.04 3.32
CA GLU A 61 3.17 -11.30 4.57
C GLU A 61 4.61 -10.76 4.57
N THR A 62 5.07 -10.19 3.46
CA THR A 62 6.42 -9.62 3.38
C THR A 62 6.60 -8.55 4.47
N PRO A 63 7.66 -8.63 5.31
CA PRO A 63 7.91 -7.67 6.37
C PRO A 63 7.99 -6.23 5.84
N TYR A 64 7.36 -5.30 6.54
CA TYR A 64 7.33 -3.88 6.20
C TYR A 64 7.59 -3.03 7.44
N GLU A 65 8.08 -1.81 7.23
CA GLU A 65 8.33 -0.84 8.30
C GLU A 65 7.07 -0.04 8.63
N ILE A 66 6.28 0.32 7.60
CA ILE A 66 5.06 1.13 7.74
C ILE A 66 3.98 0.60 6.80
N MET A 67 2.73 0.55 7.28
CA MET A 67 1.53 0.36 6.46
C MET A 67 0.58 1.52 6.74
N PHE A 68 0.13 2.21 5.70
CA PHE A 68 -0.66 3.43 5.85
C PHE A 68 -1.65 3.61 4.71
N GLY A 69 -2.90 3.90 5.06
CA GLY A 69 -3.97 4.23 4.12
C GLY A 69 -5.33 3.64 4.48
N PRO A 70 -6.35 3.90 3.66
CA PRO A 70 -7.69 3.37 3.85
C PRO A 70 -7.75 1.86 3.65
N ASP A 71 -8.62 1.21 4.42
CA ASP A 71 -9.04 -0.17 4.24
C ASP A 71 -10.56 -0.22 4.46
N ILE A 72 -11.29 -0.68 3.45
CA ILE A 72 -12.74 -0.72 3.46
C ILE A 72 -13.14 -2.19 3.38
N CYS A 73 -13.99 -2.66 4.27
CA CYS A 73 -14.64 -3.95 4.18
C CYS A 73 -16.01 -3.91 4.87
N GLY A 74 -17.05 -3.80 4.05
CA GLY A 74 -18.44 -3.71 4.51
C GLY A 74 -18.82 -2.34 5.11
N PRO A 75 -20.04 -2.22 5.64
CA PRO A 75 -20.62 -0.93 6.06
C PRO A 75 -19.92 -0.26 7.25
N GLY A 76 -19.22 -1.02 8.10
CA GLY A 76 -18.61 -0.51 9.33
C GLY A 76 -17.29 0.24 9.13
N THR A 77 -16.76 0.24 7.90
CA THR A 77 -15.45 0.81 7.55
C THR A 77 -15.50 1.71 6.32
N LYS A 78 -16.70 1.94 5.76
CA LYS A 78 -16.98 2.95 4.73
C LYS A 78 -17.09 4.35 5.33
#